data_AF-A0A0U3AH84-F1
#
_entry.id   AF-A0A0U3AH84-F1
#
_cell.length_a   1.000
_cell.length_b   1.000
_cell.length_c   1.000
_cell.angle_alpha   90.00
_cell.angle_beta   90.00
_cell.angle_gamma   90.00
#
_symmetry.space_group_name_H-M   'P 1'
#
loop_
_entity.id
_entity.type
_entity.pdbx_description
1 polymer ?
#
loop_
_entity_poly.entity_id
_entity_poly.type
_entity_poly.pdbx_seq_one_letter_code
_entity_poly.pdbx_strand_id
1 'polypeptide(L)'
;WHRWIYDDSYRSYLIPLEKYGLVIPHDLIEEAWNQIWNKGYVREVAQFFSTGWLANYWRIDGMTDEDFEWFEYKYPGWYDKYGKWWENYNRLAIPNGHHPIVAENVDYVYPHRCWTCMVPCLVREDMTMAKVDGQWRTYCHEVCQWTDEVAFRGTYQGHETPNMGRLVGHREWETLYHGWNWADVVKDMGMVRDDGKTLIA
;
A
#
# COMPACT_ATOMS: atom_id res chain seq x y z
N TRP A 1 15.44 -7.80 -1.57
CA TRP A 1 15.01 -7.41 -0.22
C TRP A 1 15.83 -8.09 0.88
N HIS A 2 15.89 -9.44 0.94
CA HIS A 2 16.64 -10.15 2.00
C HIS A 2 18.07 -9.61 2.21
N ARG A 3 18.92 -9.63 1.17
CA ARG A 3 20.30 -9.13 1.26
C ARG A 3 20.40 -7.73 1.87
N TRP A 4 19.73 -6.76 1.26
CA TRP A 4 19.88 -5.36 1.63
C TRP A 4 19.25 -5.00 2.98
N ILE A 5 18.08 -5.56 3.29
CA ILE A 5 17.34 -5.19 4.51
C ILE A 5 17.71 -6.09 5.68
N TYR A 6 17.80 -7.40 5.44
CA TYR A 6 18.04 -8.36 6.50
C TYR A 6 19.54 -8.52 6.78
N ASP A 7 20.36 -8.76 5.76
CA ASP A 7 21.78 -9.06 5.95
C ASP A 7 22.60 -7.76 6.16
N ASP A 8 22.39 -6.76 5.31
CA ASP A 8 23.20 -5.53 5.34
C ASP A 8 22.67 -4.53 6.39
N SER A 9 21.37 -4.24 6.40
CA SER A 9 20.81 -3.25 7.33
C SER A 9 20.56 -3.84 8.73
N TYR A 10 19.77 -4.90 8.85
CA TYR A 10 19.40 -5.43 10.16
C TYR A 10 20.59 -6.08 10.87
N ARG A 11 21.20 -7.11 10.27
CA ARG A 11 22.29 -7.86 10.91
C ARG A 11 23.57 -7.06 11.03
N SER A 12 24.01 -6.43 9.95
CA SER A 12 25.34 -5.79 9.92
C SER A 12 25.35 -4.38 10.49
N TYR A 13 24.21 -3.67 10.48
CA TYR A 13 24.12 -2.29 10.98
C TYR A 13 23.31 -2.13 12.27
N LEU A 14 22.08 -2.66 12.37
CA LEU A 14 21.22 -2.44 13.54
C LEU A 14 21.64 -3.25 14.77
N ILE A 15 21.86 -4.56 14.64
CA ILE A 15 22.24 -5.42 15.79
C ILE A 15 23.49 -4.89 16.53
N PRO A 16 24.57 -4.46 15.85
CA PRO A 16 25.74 -3.92 16.54
C PRO A 16 25.47 -2.67 17.38
N LEU A 17 24.33 -1.99 17.20
CA LEU A 17 23.95 -0.83 18.00
C LEU A 17 23.50 -1.20 19.42
N GLU A 18 23.15 -2.46 19.67
CA GLU A 18 22.77 -2.95 21.01
C GLU A 18 23.90 -2.79 22.02
N LYS A 19 25.16 -2.86 21.58
CA LYS A 19 26.33 -2.61 22.44
C LYS A 19 26.38 -1.18 22.99
N TYR A 20 25.62 -0.26 22.38
CA TYR A 20 25.47 1.13 22.83
C TYR A 20 24.19 1.34 23.67
N GLY A 21 23.47 0.27 24.02
CA GLY A 21 22.27 0.32 24.87
C GLY A 21 20.96 0.55 24.12
N LEU A 22 20.96 0.48 22.78
CA LEU A 22 19.72 0.49 21.99
C LEU A 22 19.04 -0.88 22.08
N VAL A 23 17.71 -0.89 22.12
CA VAL A 23 16.90 -2.12 22.08
C VAL A 23 16.32 -2.26 20.68
N ILE A 24 16.79 -3.25 19.92
CA ILE A 24 16.31 -3.47 18.56
C ILE A 24 15.03 -4.32 18.60
N PRO A 25 13.95 -3.92 17.91
CA PRO A 25 12.71 -4.69 17.91
C PRO A 25 12.78 -5.87 16.93
N HIS A 26 13.56 -6.90 17.28
CA HIS A 26 13.82 -8.07 16.42
C HIS A 26 12.54 -8.73 15.89
N ASP A 27 11.56 -8.96 16.76
CA ASP A 27 10.30 -9.62 16.39
C ASP A 27 9.50 -8.82 15.35
N LEU A 28 9.52 -7.48 15.44
CA LEU A 28 8.85 -6.62 14.45
C LEU A 28 9.57 -6.66 13.09
N ILE A 29 10.89 -6.83 13.08
CA ILE A 29 11.67 -6.98 11.85
C ILE A 29 11.36 -8.31 11.16
N GLU A 30 11.25 -9.40 11.93
CA GLU A 30 10.82 -10.70 11.42
C GLU A 30 9.40 -10.65 10.87
N GLU A 31 8.47 -9.98 11.57
CA GLU A 31 7.10 -9.86 11.08
C GLU A 31 7.00 -8.98 9.82
N ALA A 32 7.77 -7.90 9.74
CA ALA A 32 7.86 -7.11 8.52
C ALA A 32 8.40 -7.94 7.34
N TRP A 33 9.38 -8.81 7.58
CA TRP A 33 9.85 -9.75 6.56
C TRP A 33 8.77 -10.76 6.15
N ASN A 34 8.03 -11.30 7.12
CA ASN A 34 6.93 -12.23 6.91
C ASN A 34 5.84 -11.60 6.01
N GLN A 35 5.46 -10.34 6.27
CA GLN A 35 4.53 -9.60 5.41
C GLN A 35 5.03 -9.46 3.97
N ILE A 36 6.29 -9.03 3.82
CA ILE A 36 6.90 -8.77 2.51
C ILE A 36 7.00 -10.05 1.69
N TRP A 37 7.46 -11.13 2.32
CA TRP A 37 7.83 -12.36 1.62
C TRP A 37 6.69 -13.37 1.55
N ASN A 38 6.13 -13.76 2.69
CA ASN A 38 5.17 -14.85 2.81
C ASN A 38 3.73 -14.39 2.54
N LYS A 39 3.34 -13.22 3.04
CA LYS A 39 1.98 -12.69 2.83
C LYS A 39 1.78 -11.99 1.48
N GLY A 40 2.85 -11.92 0.67
CA GLY A 40 2.77 -11.49 -0.73
C GLY A 40 2.65 -9.99 -0.95
N TYR A 41 2.93 -9.16 0.06
CA TYR A 41 2.74 -7.70 0.05
C TYR A 41 3.11 -7.00 -1.27
N VAL A 42 4.28 -7.26 -1.84
CA VAL A 42 4.74 -6.59 -3.08
C VAL A 42 3.84 -6.91 -4.29
N ARG A 43 3.24 -8.10 -4.34
CA ARG A 43 2.34 -8.51 -5.43
C ARG A 43 0.97 -7.84 -5.25
N GLU A 44 0.50 -7.75 -4.01
CA GLU A 44 -0.70 -7.00 -3.65
C GLU A 44 -0.55 -5.50 -3.99
N VAL A 45 0.64 -4.93 -3.75
CA VAL A 45 0.98 -3.54 -4.15
C VAL A 45 0.84 -3.36 -5.67
N ALA A 46 1.31 -4.33 -6.46
CA ALA A 46 1.21 -4.26 -7.91
C ALA A 46 -0.26 -4.28 -8.39
N GLN A 47 -1.10 -5.16 -7.82
CA GLN A 47 -2.53 -5.15 -8.13
C GLN A 47 -3.20 -3.84 -7.72
N PHE A 48 -2.84 -3.27 -6.56
CA PHE A 48 -3.37 -1.98 -6.10
C PHE A 48 -3.09 -0.84 -7.07
N PHE A 49 -1.83 -0.66 -7.46
CA PHE A 49 -1.45 0.44 -8.36
C PHE A 49 -2.02 0.27 -9.76
N SER A 50 -2.11 -0.97 -10.27
CA SER A 50 -2.68 -1.20 -11.61
C SER A 50 -4.20 -1.18 -11.59
N THR A 51 -4.86 -1.51 -10.46
CA THR A 51 -6.30 -1.26 -10.30
C THR A 51 -6.59 0.24 -10.31
N GLY A 52 -5.88 0.99 -9.47
CA GLY A 52 -6.06 2.43 -9.28
C GLY A 52 -5.30 3.28 -10.29
N TRP A 53 -4.99 2.77 -11.49
CA TRP A 53 -4.06 3.39 -12.43
C TRP A 53 -4.41 4.84 -12.81
N LEU A 54 -5.70 5.19 -12.80
CA LEU A 54 -6.19 6.55 -13.08
C LEU A 54 -5.67 7.62 -12.10
N ALA A 55 -5.18 7.21 -10.92
CA ALA A 55 -4.61 8.08 -9.91
C ALA A 55 -3.07 8.14 -9.98
N ASN A 56 -2.47 7.46 -10.94
CA ASN A 56 -1.02 7.47 -11.15
C ASN A 56 -0.63 8.59 -12.13
N TYR A 57 0.61 9.06 -12.01
CA TYR A 57 1.26 9.92 -13.01
C TYR A 57 2.18 9.12 -13.95
N TRP A 58 2.01 7.79 -13.98
CA TRP A 58 2.74 6.85 -14.82
C TRP A 58 1.79 5.77 -15.35
N ARG A 59 2.23 5.06 -16.39
CA ARG A 59 1.47 4.00 -17.05
C ARG A 59 1.94 2.64 -16.54
N ILE A 60 1.03 1.69 -16.45
CA ILE A 60 1.34 0.30 -16.09
C ILE A 60 0.90 -0.57 -17.25
N ASP A 61 1.84 -1.37 -17.77
CA ASP A 61 1.55 -2.30 -18.84
C ASP A 61 0.98 -3.60 -18.28
N GLY A 62 0.20 -4.27 -19.12
CA GLY A 62 -0.25 -5.63 -18.89
C GLY A 62 0.91 -6.64 -18.86
N MET A 63 0.67 -7.80 -18.26
CA MET A 63 1.67 -8.87 -18.20
C MET A 63 1.63 -9.73 -19.46
N THR A 64 2.80 -10.14 -19.94
CA THR A 64 2.95 -11.07 -21.07
C THR A 64 3.08 -12.51 -20.58
N ASP A 65 3.03 -13.48 -21.51
CA ASP A 65 3.28 -14.89 -21.21
C ASP A 65 4.68 -15.11 -20.63
N GLU A 66 5.69 -14.38 -21.14
CA GLU A 66 7.06 -14.43 -20.61
C GLU A 66 7.13 -13.91 -19.16
N ASP A 67 6.35 -12.88 -18.84
CA ASP A 67 6.25 -12.39 -17.46
C ASP A 67 5.61 -13.44 -16.56
N PHE A 68 4.50 -14.04 -16.98
CA PHE A 68 3.82 -15.09 -16.22
C PHE A 68 4.75 -16.28 -15.93
N GLU A 69 5.47 -16.76 -16.94
CA GLU A 69 6.46 -17.85 -16.78
C GLU A 69 7.58 -17.45 -15.81
N TRP A 70 8.09 -16.22 -15.92
CA TRP A 70 9.14 -15.74 -15.03
C TRP A 70 8.66 -15.65 -13.58
N PHE A 71 7.46 -15.10 -13.34
CA PHE A 71 6.90 -14.97 -12.00
C PHE A 71 6.61 -16.34 -11.38
N GLU A 72 6.04 -17.27 -12.13
CA GLU A 72 5.79 -18.63 -11.65
C GLU A 72 7.11 -19.37 -11.34
N TYR A 73 8.13 -19.22 -12.18
CA TYR A 73 9.45 -19.79 -11.92
C TYR A 73 10.11 -19.22 -10.66
N LYS A 74 10.00 -17.91 -10.43
CA LYS A 74 10.58 -17.24 -9.25
C LYS A 74 9.76 -17.41 -7.98
N TYR A 75 8.45 -17.56 -8.13
CA TYR A 75 7.47 -17.62 -7.06
C TYR A 75 6.43 -18.68 -7.39
N PRO A 76 6.72 -19.98 -7.16
CA PRO A 76 5.77 -21.05 -7.45
C PRO A 76 4.42 -20.83 -6.78
N GLY A 77 3.33 -20.99 -7.52
CA GLY A 77 1.95 -20.68 -7.13
C GLY A 77 1.53 -19.22 -7.34
N TRP A 78 2.38 -18.40 -7.96
CA TRP A 78 2.05 -17.00 -8.25
C TRP A 78 0.93 -16.91 -9.28
N TYR A 79 0.97 -17.74 -10.33
CA TYR A 79 -0.05 -17.70 -11.38
C TYR A 79 -1.43 -18.09 -10.83
N ASP A 80 -1.50 -19.14 -10.03
CA ASP A 80 -2.75 -19.61 -9.41
C ASP A 80 -3.40 -18.51 -8.56
N LYS A 81 -2.60 -17.69 -7.87
CA LYS A 81 -3.12 -16.60 -7.02
C LYS A 81 -3.42 -15.32 -7.81
N TYR A 82 -2.55 -14.89 -8.73
CA TYR A 82 -2.61 -13.55 -9.34
C TYR A 82 -2.87 -13.56 -10.85
N GLY A 83 -2.59 -14.66 -11.55
CA GLY A 83 -2.59 -14.74 -13.02
C GLY A 83 -3.92 -14.33 -13.63
N LYS A 84 -5.03 -14.91 -13.16
CA LYS A 84 -6.39 -14.57 -13.64
C LYS A 84 -6.74 -13.10 -13.49
N TRP A 85 -6.24 -12.44 -12.45
CA TRP A 85 -6.46 -11.01 -12.28
C TRP A 85 -5.68 -10.20 -13.33
N TRP A 86 -4.43 -10.58 -13.60
CA TRP A 86 -3.62 -9.91 -14.62
C TRP A 86 -4.12 -10.17 -16.05
N GLU A 87 -4.66 -11.34 -16.35
CA GLU A 87 -5.37 -11.59 -17.61
C GLU A 87 -6.57 -10.65 -17.79
N ASN A 88 -7.34 -10.43 -16.71
CA ASN A 88 -8.42 -9.45 -16.71
C ASN A 88 -7.90 -8.03 -16.89
N TYR A 89 -6.78 -7.69 -16.27
CA TYR A 89 -6.13 -6.38 -16.47
C TYR A 89 -5.77 -6.16 -17.94
N ASN A 90 -5.14 -7.15 -18.59
CA ASN A 90 -4.83 -7.09 -20.03
C ASN A 90 -6.08 -6.89 -20.88
N ARG A 91 -7.14 -7.64 -20.59
CA ARG A 91 -8.42 -7.55 -21.29
C ARG A 91 -9.07 -6.17 -21.14
N LEU A 92 -8.95 -5.57 -19.96
CA LEU A 92 -9.58 -4.28 -19.60
C LEU A 92 -8.70 -3.05 -19.85
N ALA A 93 -7.45 -3.24 -20.27
CA ALA A 93 -6.53 -2.14 -20.57
C ALA A 93 -6.87 -1.41 -21.88
N ILE A 94 -7.59 -2.07 -22.80
CA ILE A 94 -7.95 -1.51 -24.11
C ILE A 94 -9.35 -0.88 -24.02
N PRO A 95 -9.53 0.42 -24.33
CA PRO A 95 -10.85 1.04 -24.32
C PRO A 95 -11.79 0.40 -25.37
N ASN A 96 -12.71 -0.46 -24.93
CA ASN A 96 -13.64 -1.17 -25.82
C ASN A 96 -15.07 -1.30 -25.24
N GLY A 97 -15.58 -0.21 -24.67
CA GLY A 97 -16.98 -0.12 -24.19
C GLY A 97 -17.26 -0.68 -22.79
N HIS A 98 -16.24 -1.21 -22.10
CA HIS A 98 -16.29 -1.57 -20.68
C HIS A 98 -15.74 -0.42 -19.80
N HIS A 99 -15.90 -0.54 -18.49
CA HIS A 99 -15.31 0.38 -17.52
C HIS A 99 -13.82 0.08 -17.30
N PRO A 100 -13.03 1.02 -16.72
CA PRO A 100 -11.70 0.69 -16.22
C PRO A 100 -11.79 -0.38 -15.13
N ILE A 101 -10.72 -1.17 -14.95
CA ILE A 101 -10.69 -2.31 -14.02
C ILE A 101 -11.16 -1.99 -12.59
N VAL A 102 -10.91 -0.77 -12.07
CA VAL A 102 -11.37 -0.33 -10.74
C VAL A 102 -12.90 -0.36 -10.58
N ALA A 103 -13.64 -0.30 -11.68
CA ALA A 103 -15.10 -0.32 -11.73
C ALA A 103 -15.67 -1.62 -12.32
N GLU A 104 -14.82 -2.62 -12.55
CA GLU A 104 -15.20 -3.93 -13.08
C GLU A 104 -15.12 -4.99 -11.97
N ASN A 105 -16.02 -5.99 -12.02
CA ASN A 105 -15.99 -7.09 -11.07
C ASN A 105 -14.97 -8.16 -11.50
N VAL A 106 -13.71 -7.98 -11.08
CA VAL A 106 -12.59 -8.87 -11.38
C VAL A 106 -12.05 -9.58 -10.14
N ASP A 107 -12.92 -9.82 -9.15
CA ASP A 107 -12.56 -10.46 -7.87
C ASP A 107 -11.44 -9.74 -7.10
N TYR A 108 -11.41 -8.41 -7.21
CA TYR A 108 -10.50 -7.55 -6.47
C TYR A 108 -11.27 -6.43 -5.77
N VAL A 109 -11.02 -6.26 -4.48
CA VAL A 109 -11.60 -5.19 -3.68
C VAL A 109 -10.52 -4.18 -3.36
N TYR A 110 -10.73 -2.93 -3.77
CA TYR A 110 -9.77 -1.85 -3.51
C TYR A 110 -9.58 -1.64 -1.98
N PRO A 111 -8.35 -1.63 -1.46
CA PRO A 111 -8.08 -1.51 -0.04
C PRO A 111 -8.32 -0.10 0.51
N HIS A 112 -8.80 -0.03 1.75
CA HIS A 112 -8.67 1.18 2.55
C HIS A 112 -7.19 1.51 2.78
N ARG A 113 -6.90 2.79 2.99
CA ARG A 113 -5.56 3.26 3.35
C ARG A 113 -5.34 3.18 4.85
N CYS A 114 -4.08 3.04 5.23
CA CYS A 114 -3.63 3.13 6.60
C CYS A 114 -3.50 4.60 7.00
N TRP A 115 -4.14 4.99 8.10
CA TRP A 115 -4.09 6.35 8.63
C TRP A 115 -2.65 6.80 8.95
N THR A 116 -1.83 5.87 9.44
CA THR A 116 -0.46 6.13 9.88
C THR A 116 0.50 6.34 8.71
N CYS A 117 0.68 5.30 7.90
CA CYS A 117 1.72 5.30 6.87
C CYS A 117 1.22 5.72 5.47
N MET A 118 -0.09 5.94 5.27
CA MET A 118 -0.72 6.28 3.99
C MET A 118 -0.67 5.19 2.90
N VAL A 119 -0.08 4.04 3.22
CA VAL A 119 -0.05 2.86 2.36
C VAL A 119 -1.39 2.13 2.43
N PRO A 120 -1.87 1.53 1.33
CA PRO A 120 -3.05 0.65 1.36
C PRO A 120 -2.89 -0.53 2.32
N CYS A 121 -3.97 -0.91 3.00
CA CYS A 121 -4.05 -2.10 3.85
C CYS A 121 -4.18 -3.37 2.99
N LEU A 122 -3.07 -3.77 2.39
CA LEU A 122 -2.98 -4.84 1.38
C LEU A 122 -3.02 -6.24 1.98
N VAL A 123 -2.31 -6.44 3.09
CA VAL A 123 -2.35 -7.69 3.85
C VAL A 123 -3.59 -7.64 4.74
N ARG A 124 -4.67 -8.27 4.29
CA ARG A 124 -6.01 -8.07 4.89
C ARG A 124 -6.13 -8.62 6.30
N GLU A 125 -5.48 -9.75 6.58
CA GLU A 125 -5.48 -10.37 7.91
C GLU A 125 -4.81 -9.52 9.00
N ASP A 126 -3.93 -8.59 8.61
CA ASP A 126 -3.20 -7.72 9.52
C ASP A 126 -3.89 -6.38 9.76
N MET A 127 -4.97 -6.11 9.02
CA MET A 127 -5.69 -4.85 9.09
C MET A 127 -6.39 -4.71 10.44
N THR A 128 -6.18 -3.57 11.10
CA THR A 128 -6.89 -3.22 12.33
C THR A 128 -7.65 -1.90 12.15
N MET A 129 -8.62 -1.65 13.02
CA MET A 129 -9.39 -0.40 13.04
C MET A 129 -9.56 0.07 14.47
N ALA A 130 -9.54 1.39 14.66
CA ALA A 130 -9.82 1.97 15.97
C ALA A 130 -10.46 3.35 15.86
N LYS A 131 -11.12 3.77 16.94
CA LYS A 131 -11.74 5.09 17.02
C LYS A 131 -10.84 6.03 17.83
N VAL A 132 -10.17 6.94 17.12
CA VAL A 132 -9.24 7.91 17.68
C VAL A 132 -9.77 9.32 17.47
N ASP A 133 -9.75 10.14 18.53
CA ASP A 133 -10.22 11.53 18.48
C ASP A 133 -11.64 11.64 17.88
N GLY A 134 -12.49 10.63 18.13
CA GLY A 134 -13.85 10.56 17.60
C GLY A 134 -13.99 10.04 16.17
N GLN A 135 -12.88 9.80 15.46
CA GLN A 135 -12.86 9.32 14.08
C GLN A 135 -12.49 7.83 14.00
N TRP A 136 -13.23 7.05 13.20
CA TRP A 136 -12.83 5.70 12.83
C TRP A 136 -11.67 5.77 11.84
N ARG A 137 -10.60 5.03 12.13
CA ARG A 137 -9.36 4.97 11.34
C ARG A 137 -9.01 3.53 11.07
N THR A 138 -8.45 3.28 9.90
CA THR A 138 -7.97 1.95 9.48
C THR A 138 -6.44 1.95 9.52
N TYR A 139 -5.85 0.82 9.91
CA TYR A 139 -4.42 0.63 9.95
C TYR A 139 -4.04 -0.66 9.25
N CYS A 140 -2.90 -0.67 8.55
CA CYS A 140 -2.42 -1.87 7.85
C CYS A 140 -1.76 -2.90 8.78
N HIS A 141 -1.49 -2.53 10.04
CA HIS A 141 -0.88 -3.38 11.05
C HIS A 141 -1.07 -2.76 12.45
N GLU A 142 -1.02 -3.57 13.50
CA GLU A 142 -1.13 -3.11 14.91
C GLU A 142 -0.06 -2.08 15.28
N VAL A 143 1.14 -2.15 14.68
CA VAL A 143 2.22 -1.17 14.91
C VAL A 143 1.84 0.21 14.35
N CYS A 144 1.13 0.24 13.21
CA CYS A 144 0.60 1.48 12.67
C CYS A 144 -0.49 2.06 13.59
N GLN A 145 -1.37 1.21 14.11
CA GLN A 145 -2.37 1.62 15.10
C GLN A 145 -1.69 2.19 16.36
N TRP A 146 -0.76 1.45 16.96
CA TRP A 146 -0.01 1.88 18.14
C TRP A 146 0.72 3.21 17.92
N THR A 147 1.28 3.41 16.72
CA THR A 147 1.97 4.65 16.37
C THR A 147 1.02 5.85 16.46
N ASP A 148 -0.17 5.75 15.89
CA ASP A 148 -1.19 6.79 16.03
C ASP A 148 -1.66 6.88 17.49
N GLU A 149 -2.10 5.75 18.06
CA GLU A 149 -2.78 5.66 19.35
C GLU A 149 -1.98 6.08 20.56
N VAL A 150 -0.68 5.79 20.54
CA VAL A 150 0.19 5.89 21.71
C VAL A 150 1.41 6.76 21.42
N ALA A 151 2.16 6.46 20.35
CA ALA A 151 3.46 7.09 20.13
C ALA A 151 3.35 8.55 19.68
N PHE A 152 2.43 8.85 18.75
CA PHE A 152 2.28 10.18 18.14
C PHE A 152 1.16 10.95 18.85
N ARG A 153 1.20 10.92 20.18
CA ARG A 153 0.34 11.68 21.10
C ARG A 153 1.15 12.75 21.78
N GLY A 154 0.49 13.80 22.27
CA GLY A 154 1.15 15.01 22.79
C GLY A 154 2.26 14.76 23.82
N THR A 155 2.21 13.62 24.51
CA THR A 155 3.31 13.09 25.33
C THR A 155 3.52 11.61 25.06
N TYR A 156 4.78 11.17 24.98
CA TYR A 156 5.17 9.76 24.91
C TYR A 156 6.33 9.50 25.88
N GLN A 157 6.19 8.48 26.74
CA GLN A 157 7.18 8.11 27.77
C GLN A 157 7.66 9.30 28.63
N GLY A 158 6.77 10.22 28.96
CA GLY A 158 7.09 11.40 29.79
C GLY A 158 7.73 12.57 29.04
N HIS A 159 7.89 12.48 27.72
CA HIS A 159 8.44 13.52 26.87
C HIS A 159 7.36 14.11 25.95
N GLU A 160 7.37 15.44 25.75
CA GLU A 160 6.53 16.09 24.75
C GLU A 160 6.90 15.63 23.33
N THR A 161 5.92 15.53 22.43
CA THR A 161 6.14 15.12 21.03
C THR A 161 5.85 16.24 20.01
N PRO A 162 6.45 17.44 20.13
CA PRO A 162 5.98 18.63 19.42
C PRO A 162 6.05 18.56 17.89
N ASN A 163 6.96 17.76 17.31
CA ASN A 163 7.14 17.63 15.85
C ASN A 163 6.71 16.26 15.27
N MET A 164 6.40 15.28 16.11
CA MET A 164 5.79 14.00 15.71
C MET A 164 4.25 14.07 15.85
N GLY A 165 3.73 15.30 15.91
CA GLY A 165 2.39 15.63 16.38
C GLY A 165 1.29 14.92 15.62
N ARG A 166 0.23 14.60 16.36
CA ARG A 166 -0.99 13.89 15.97
C ARG A 166 -1.25 13.86 14.46
N LEU A 167 -1.50 12.65 13.96
CA LEU A 167 -1.92 12.42 12.59
C LEU A 167 -3.35 12.94 12.39
N VAL A 168 -3.47 14.19 11.92
CA VAL A 168 -4.73 14.91 11.74
C VAL A 168 -4.97 15.26 10.27
N GLY A 169 -6.17 15.77 9.98
CA GLY A 169 -6.57 16.25 8.66
C GLY A 169 -7.18 15.18 7.76
N HIS A 170 -7.47 15.57 6.52
CA HIS A 170 -7.90 14.64 5.46
C HIS A 170 -6.66 13.94 4.92
N ARG A 171 -6.40 12.75 5.44
CA ARG A 171 -5.22 11.96 5.07
C ARG A 171 -5.56 11.01 3.93
N GLU A 172 -6.60 10.21 4.14
CA GLU A 172 -6.99 9.13 3.23
C GLU A 172 -7.79 9.64 2.04
N TRP A 173 -7.54 9.04 0.89
CA TRP A 173 -8.19 9.38 -0.37
C TRP A 173 -9.70 9.12 -0.31
N GLU A 174 -10.08 8.04 0.37
CA GLU A 174 -11.45 7.60 0.57
C GLU A 174 -12.25 8.61 1.40
N THR A 175 -11.59 9.32 2.32
CA THR A 175 -12.22 10.40 3.10
C THR A 175 -12.27 11.70 2.30
N LEU A 176 -11.21 12.03 1.55
CA LEU A 176 -11.11 13.27 0.79
C LEU A 176 -12.13 13.34 -0.37
N TYR A 177 -12.28 12.25 -1.12
CA TYR A 177 -13.13 12.19 -2.31
C TYR A 177 -14.43 11.40 -2.10
N HIS A 178 -14.87 11.27 -0.85
CA HIS A 178 -16.10 10.55 -0.54
C HIS A 178 -17.31 11.16 -1.28
N GLY A 179 -18.01 10.34 -2.07
CA GLY A 179 -19.17 10.77 -2.86
C GLY A 179 -18.85 11.50 -4.16
N TRP A 180 -17.56 11.63 -4.53
CA TRP A 180 -17.16 12.22 -5.81
C TRP A 180 -17.23 11.19 -6.94
N ASN A 181 -17.40 11.66 -8.17
CA ASN A 181 -17.22 10.83 -9.36
C ASN A 181 -15.77 10.86 -9.83
N TRP A 182 -15.35 9.83 -10.57
CA TRP A 182 -13.96 9.67 -11.00
C TRP A 182 -13.43 10.80 -11.88
N ALA A 183 -14.27 11.41 -12.72
CA ALA A 183 -13.83 12.49 -13.61
C ALA A 183 -13.45 13.74 -12.82
N ASP A 184 -14.24 14.08 -11.79
CA ASP A 184 -13.95 15.20 -10.91
C ASP A 184 -12.70 14.95 -10.06
N VAL A 185 -12.50 13.72 -9.58
CA VAL A 185 -11.30 13.33 -8.84
C VAL A 185 -10.05 13.46 -9.70
N VAL A 186 -10.06 12.92 -10.93
CA VAL A 186 -8.92 13.02 -11.88
C VAL A 186 -8.60 14.48 -12.20
N LYS A 187 -9.62 15.30 -12.39
CA LYS A 187 -9.47 16.73 -12.68
C LYS A 187 -8.88 17.49 -11.49
N ASP A 188 -9.37 17.23 -10.28
CA ASP A 188 -8.85 17.85 -9.05
C ASP A 188 -7.38 17.47 -8.80
N MET A 189 -7.02 16.21 -9.03
CA MET A 189 -5.63 15.75 -8.97
C MET A 189 -4.73 16.30 -10.08
N GLY A 190 -5.30 16.94 -11.11
CA GLY A 190 -4.53 17.45 -12.26
C GLY A 190 -3.93 16.34 -13.13
N MET A 191 -4.53 15.14 -13.16
CA MET A 191 -3.99 13.96 -13.86
C MET A 191 -4.39 13.89 -15.34
N VAL A 192 -4.42 15.06 -16.00
CA VAL A 192 -4.71 15.22 -17.43
C VAL A 192 -3.55 15.92 -18.13
N ARG A 193 -3.28 15.55 -19.39
CA ARG A 193 -2.26 16.17 -20.25
C ARG A 193 -2.71 17.56 -20.71
N ASP A 194 -1.81 18.28 -21.38
CA ASP A 194 -2.03 19.65 -21.87
C ASP A 194 -3.25 19.80 -22.80
N ASP A 195 -3.72 18.71 -23.42
CA ASP A 195 -4.93 18.72 -24.24
C ASP A 195 -6.24 18.75 -23.42
N GLY A 196 -6.13 18.70 -22.09
CA GLY A 196 -7.22 18.81 -21.14
C GLY A 196 -8.17 17.60 -21.09
N LYS A 197 -7.86 16.52 -21.81
CA LYS A 197 -8.76 15.35 -21.95
C LYS A 197 -8.06 14.01 -21.87
N THR A 198 -6.79 13.94 -22.24
CA THR A 198 -6.04 12.69 -22.23
C THR A 198 -5.43 12.51 -20.84
N LEU A 199 -5.67 11.36 -20.21
CA LEU A 199 -5.08 11.04 -18.90
C LEU A 199 -3.55 10.96 -18.99
N ILE A 200 -2.86 11.27 -17.89
CA ILE A 200 -1.40 11.09 -17.80
C ILE A 200 -1.02 9.60 -17.80
N ALA A 201 -1.78 8.80 -17.06
CA ALA A 201 -1.64 7.34 -16.99
C ALA A 201 -2.20 6.62 -18.23
#